data_AF-A0A1X6PJY6-F1
#
_entry.id   AF-A0A1X6PJY6-F1
#
_cell.length_a   1.000
_cell.length_b   1.000
_cell.length_c   1.000
_cell.angle_alpha   90.00
_cell.angle_beta   90.00
_cell.angle_gamma   90.00
#
_symmetry.space_group_name_H-M   'P 1'
#
loop_
_entity.id
_entity.type
_entity.pdbx_description
1 polymer ?
#
loop_
_entity_poly.entity_id
_entity_poly.type
_entity_poly.pdbx_seq_one_letter_code
_entity_poly.pdbx_strand_id
1 'polypeptide(L)'
;MGSLFRSTDMARLRLYFDRAAAHATIGGLGRLGVVQFRDLNAGQSGFARAFAGDVARCEEMARRLRYLVAQVDATPGLAVPDSDDGLDEEGGTGGMATAGGAGRAVATARGEGCP
;
A
#
# COMPACT_ATOMS: atom_id res chain seq x y z
N MET A 1 20.42 -13.57 -8.63
CA MET A 1 19.84 -13.54 -9.99
C MET A 1 20.20 -14.84 -10.70
N GLY A 2 19.38 -15.89 -10.53
CA GLY A 2 19.74 -17.20 -11.09
C GLY A 2 18.57 -18.18 -11.02
N SER A 3 17.89 -18.37 -12.15
CA SER A 3 17.30 -19.64 -12.61
C SER A 3 16.51 -19.39 -13.91
N LEU A 4 17.22 -19.07 -14.99
CA LEU A 4 16.59 -19.03 -16.33
C LEU A 4 16.06 -20.41 -16.78
N PHE A 5 16.50 -21.50 -16.11
CA PHE A 5 16.21 -22.88 -16.51
C PHE A 5 15.27 -23.62 -15.54
N ARG A 6 14.87 -23.01 -14.42
CA ARG A 6 14.00 -23.64 -13.41
C ARG A 6 13.01 -22.61 -12.87
N SER A 7 11.77 -23.02 -12.66
CA SER A 7 10.77 -22.20 -11.98
C SER A 7 11.24 -21.87 -10.56
N THR A 8 10.99 -20.64 -10.13
CA THR A 8 11.19 -20.21 -8.73
C THR A 8 10.29 -21.02 -7.81
N ASP A 9 10.76 -21.32 -6.60
CA ASP A 9 9.92 -21.95 -5.58
C ASP A 9 8.74 -21.04 -5.21
N MET A 10 7.54 -21.60 -5.25
CA MET A 10 6.29 -20.90 -4.99
C MET A 10 5.64 -21.43 -3.72
N ALA A 11 5.27 -20.54 -2.81
CA ALA A 11 4.51 -20.86 -1.60
C ALA A 11 3.05 -20.42 -1.73
N ARG A 12 2.12 -21.25 -1.23
CA ARG A 12 0.70 -20.88 -1.12
C ARG A 12 0.43 -20.38 0.29
N LEU A 13 0.03 -19.11 0.40
CA LEU A 13 -0.36 -18.49 1.66
C LEU A 13 -1.88 -18.38 1.75
N ARG A 14 -2.42 -18.48 2.96
CA ARG A 14 -3.84 -18.20 3.25
C ARG A 14 -3.91 -16.96 4.13
N LEU A 15 -4.32 -15.86 3.52
CA LEU A 15 -4.34 -14.54 4.16
C LEU A 15 -5.72 -14.31 4.81
N TYR A 16 -5.71 -13.81 6.03
CA TYR A 16 -6.90 -13.43 6.77
C TYR A 16 -6.82 -11.94 7.08
N PHE A 17 -7.88 -11.21 6.78
CA PHE A 17 -7.94 -9.76 6.96
C PHE A 17 -9.23 -9.37 7.66
N ASP A 18 -9.14 -8.32 8.48
CA ASP A 18 -10.31 -7.56 8.86
C ASP A 18 -10.77 -6.66 7.70
N ARG A 19 -12.08 -6.40 7.61
CA ARG A 19 -12.69 -5.67 6.49
C ARG A 19 -12.13 -4.26 6.36
N ALA A 20 -11.81 -3.60 7.47
CA ALA A 20 -11.27 -2.24 7.47
C ALA A 20 -9.83 -2.18 6.94
N ALA A 21 -9.01 -3.19 7.25
CA ALA A 21 -7.60 -3.23 6.84
C ALA A 21 -7.39 -3.79 5.42
N ALA A 22 -8.37 -4.51 4.89
CA ALA A 22 -8.25 -5.21 3.60
C ALA A 22 -7.90 -4.28 2.43
N HIS A 23 -8.47 -3.07 2.36
CA HIS A 23 -8.22 -2.16 1.24
C HIS A 23 -6.76 -1.67 1.22
N ALA A 24 -6.23 -1.27 2.38
CA ALA A 24 -4.86 -0.79 2.50
C ALA A 24 -3.82 -1.88 2.22
N THR A 25 -4.05 -3.10 2.75
CA THR A 25 -3.12 -4.22 2.57
C THR A 25 -3.11 -4.73 1.13
N ILE A 26 -4.27 -4.86 0.48
CA ILE A 26 -4.37 -5.27 -0.92
C ILE A 26 -3.74 -4.20 -1.83
N GLY A 27 -3.95 -2.91 -1.53
CA GLY A 27 -3.27 -1.82 -2.25
C GLY A 27 -1.75 -1.89 -2.15
N GLY A 28 -1.21 -2.15 -0.95
CA GLY A 28 0.23 -2.36 -0.75
C GLY A 28 0.77 -3.61 -1.47
N LEU A 29 0.05 -4.73 -1.40
CA LEU A 29 0.41 -5.96 -2.11
C LEU A 29 0.35 -5.78 -3.63
N GLY A 30 -0.60 -4.99 -4.13
CA GLY A 30 -0.73 -4.63 -5.54
C GLY A 30 0.46 -3.84 -6.05
N ARG A 31 0.99 -2.89 -5.26
CA ARG A 31 2.22 -2.15 -5.60
C ARG A 31 3.47 -3.04 -5.59
N LEU A 32 3.55 -3.99 -4.67
CA LEU A 32 4.69 -4.92 -4.60
C LEU A 32 4.72 -5.91 -5.77
N GLY A 33 3.55 -6.32 -6.30
CA GLY A 33 3.45 -7.10 -7.54
C GLY A 33 3.94 -8.56 -7.46
N VAL A 34 4.22 -9.08 -6.26
CA VAL A 34 4.80 -10.43 -6.05
C VAL A 34 3.77 -11.54 -5.78
N VAL A 35 2.49 -11.17 -5.62
CA VAL A 35 1.45 -12.11 -5.18
C VAL A 35 0.45 -12.39 -6.31
N GLN A 36 0.19 -13.68 -6.54
CA GLN A 36 -0.90 -14.14 -7.42
C GLN A 36 -2.07 -14.63 -6.57
N PHE A 37 -3.21 -13.94 -6.63
CA PHE A 37 -4.43 -14.38 -5.98
C PHE A 37 -5.08 -15.55 -6.74
N ARG A 38 -5.59 -16.54 -6.01
CA ARG A 38 -6.44 -17.59 -6.58
C ARG A 38 -7.90 -17.30 -6.24
N ASP A 39 -8.78 -17.51 -7.22
CA ASP A 39 -10.21 -17.44 -7.01
C ASP A 39 -10.66 -18.61 -6.11
N LEU A 40 -11.12 -18.28 -4.90
CA LEU A 40 -11.72 -19.24 -3.98
C LEU A 40 -13.21 -19.46 -4.26
N ASN A 41 -13.85 -18.55 -5.00
CA ASN A 41 -15.29 -18.48 -5.23
C ASN A 41 -15.64 -18.79 -6.71
N ALA A 42 -14.98 -19.78 -7.30
CA ALA A 42 -15.19 -20.18 -8.69
C ALA A 42 -16.61 -20.68 -9.01
N GLY A 43 -17.38 -21.10 -7.99
CA GLY A 43 -18.78 -21.54 -8.13
C GLY A 43 -19.83 -20.45 -7.94
N GLN A 44 -19.45 -19.22 -7.58
CA GLN A 44 -20.39 -18.12 -7.39
C GLN A 44 -20.44 -17.22 -8.63
N SER A 45 -21.67 -16.94 -9.08
CA SER A 45 -21.93 -15.96 -10.15
C SER A 45 -21.35 -14.60 -9.78
N GLY A 46 -20.77 -13.90 -10.76
CA GLY A 46 -20.11 -12.60 -10.57
C GLY A 46 -20.98 -11.55 -9.87
N PHE A 47 -22.30 -11.63 -10.04
CA PHE A 47 -23.27 -10.71 -9.44
C PHE A 47 -23.57 -10.98 -7.97
N ALA A 48 -23.33 -12.20 -7.48
CA ALA A 48 -23.60 -12.59 -6.09
C ALA A 48 -22.37 -12.43 -5.18
N ARG A 49 -21.22 -11.99 -5.72
CA ARG A 49 -19.98 -11.82 -4.96
C ARG A 49 -20.07 -10.60 -4.04
N ALA A 50 -19.42 -10.67 -2.88
CA ALA A 50 -19.51 -9.68 -1.80
C ALA A 50 -19.21 -8.22 -2.21
N PHE A 51 -18.43 -7.99 -3.27
CA PHE A 51 -18.02 -6.65 -3.75
C PHE A 51 -18.61 -6.27 -5.11
N ALA A 52 -19.57 -7.02 -5.63
CA ALA A 52 -20.14 -6.76 -6.96
C ALA A 52 -20.80 -5.36 -7.06
N GLY A 53 -21.42 -4.88 -5.97
CA GLY A 53 -22.01 -3.54 -5.92
C GLY A 53 -20.97 -2.42 -5.99
N ASP A 54 -19.84 -2.58 -5.30
CA ASP A 54 -18.76 -1.59 -5.32
C ASP A 54 -18.10 -1.51 -6.69
N VAL A 55 -17.92 -2.66 -7.36
CA VAL A 55 -17.41 -2.72 -8.74
C VAL A 55 -18.35 -1.98 -9.70
N ALA A 56 -19.66 -2.24 -9.63
CA ALA A 56 -20.64 -1.55 -10.47
C ALA A 56 -20.64 -0.03 -10.25
N ARG A 57 -20.46 0.42 -9.00
CA ARG A 57 -20.34 1.85 -8.68
C ARG A 57 -19.11 2.49 -9.30
N CYS A 58 -17.97 1.79 -9.23
CA CYS A 58 -16.72 2.23 -9.86
C CYS A 58 -16.83 2.28 -11.39
N GLU A 59 -17.50 1.31 -12.02
CA GLU A 59 -17.71 1.30 -13.47
C GLU A 59 -18.57 2.49 -13.95
N GLU A 60 -19.63 2.82 -13.21
CA GLU A 60 -20.45 4.00 -13.51
C GLU A 60 -19.66 5.30 -13.31
N MET A 61 -18.85 5.39 -12.26
CA MET A 61 -17.98 6.56 -12.05
C MET A 61 -16.95 6.70 -13.17
N ALA A 62 -16.32 5.59 -13.60
CA ALA A 62 -15.39 5.58 -14.73
C ALA A 62 -16.09 6.02 -16.03
N ARG A 63 -17.36 5.65 -16.24
CA ARG A 63 -18.14 6.12 -17.39
C ARG A 63 -18.31 7.64 -17.37
N ARG A 64 -18.63 8.22 -16.21
CA ARG A 64 -18.74 9.68 -16.05
C ARG A 64 -17.41 10.38 -16.26
N LEU A 65 -16.32 9.84 -15.70
CA LEU A 65 -14.98 10.37 -15.90
C LEU A 65 -14.58 10.36 -17.38
N ARG A 66 -14.82 9.27 -18.11
CA ARG A 66 -14.57 9.21 -19.56
C ARG A 66 -15.35 10.27 -20.34
N TYR A 67 -16.60 10.51 -19.98
CA TYR A 67 -17.38 11.59 -20.60
C TYR A 67 -16.76 12.95 -20.31
N LEU A 68 -16.37 13.22 -19.06
CA LEU A 68 -15.73 14.47 -18.69
C LEU A 68 -14.41 14.69 -19.43
N VAL A 69 -13.55 13.67 -19.51
CA VAL A 69 -12.30 13.73 -20.28
C VAL A 69 -12.58 14.05 -21.75
N ALA A 70 -13.58 13.41 -22.37
CA ALA A 70 -13.96 13.71 -23.75
C ALA A 70 -14.47 15.15 -23.94
N GLN A 71 -15.15 15.74 -22.94
CA GLN A 71 -15.57 17.14 -22.99
C GLN A 71 -14.41 18.12 -22.80
N VAL A 72 -13.44 17.77 -21.94
CA VAL A 72 -12.20 18.52 -21.74
C VAL A 72 -11.40 18.55 -23.04
N ASP A 73 -11.18 17.40 -23.67
CA ASP A 73 -10.45 17.29 -24.94
C ASP A 73 -11.13 18.06 -26.08
N ALA A 74 -12.47 18.08 -26.09
CA ALA A 74 -13.25 18.83 -27.07
C ALA A 74 -13.23 20.35 -26.86
N THR A 75 -12.84 20.82 -25.67
CA THR A 75 -12.79 22.25 -25.33
C THR A 75 -11.38 22.80 -25.48
N PRO A 76 -11.06 23.56 -26.55
CA PRO A 76 -9.73 24.10 -26.74
C PRO A 76 -9.39 25.13 -25.65
N GLY A 77 -8.34 24.85 -24.87
CA GLY A 77 -7.82 25.73 -23.82
C GLY A 77 -7.87 25.17 -22.39
N LEU A 78 -8.48 23.99 -22.19
CA LEU A 78 -8.51 23.33 -20.89
C LEU A 78 -7.48 22.20 -20.84
N ALA A 79 -6.25 22.52 -20.41
CA ALA A 79 -5.24 21.50 -20.14
C ALA A 79 -5.46 20.95 -18.72
N VAL A 80 -5.74 19.65 -18.60
CA VAL A 80 -5.67 18.97 -17.30
C VAL A 80 -4.18 18.83 -16.98
N PRO A 81 -3.70 19.41 -15.87
CA PRO A 81 -2.35 19.11 -15.43
C PRO A 81 -2.29 17.62 -15.14
N ASP A 82 -1.35 16.92 -15.77
CA ASP A 82 -0.99 15.56 -15.39
C ASP A 82 -0.63 15.63 -13.91
N SER A 83 -1.53 15.14 -13.06
CA SER A 83 -1.25 15.05 -11.64
C SER A 83 -0.26 13.91 -11.52
N ASP A 84 1.02 14.25 -11.39
CA ASP A 84 2.03 13.32 -10.92
C ASP A 84 1.60 12.87 -9.52
N ASP A 85 0.81 11.79 -9.47
CA ASP A 85 0.38 11.13 -8.25
C ASP A 85 1.60 10.46 -7.61
N GLY A 86 2.45 11.29 -6.99
CA GLY A 86 3.53 10.89 -6.10
C GLY A 86 2.95 10.26 -4.84
N LEU A 87 2.45 9.03 -4.96
CA LEU A 87 2.15 8.15 -3.84
C LEU A 87 3.43 7.44 -3.37
N ASP A 88 4.47 8.22 -3.12
CA ASP A 88 5.64 7.78 -2.36
C ASP A 88 5.46 8.24 -0.90
N GLU A 89 5.63 7.28 0.01
CA GLU A 89 5.93 7.45 1.43
C GLU A 89 4.83 7.91 2.40
N GLU A 90 4.13 6.95 2.99
CA GLU A 90 3.88 6.92 4.45
C GLU A 90 4.15 5.48 4.93
N GLY A 91 5.40 5.06 4.77
CA GLY A 91 5.97 3.95 5.52
C GLY A 91 6.24 4.42 6.95
N GLY A 92 5.25 4.26 7.83
CA GLY A 92 5.41 4.42 9.27
C GLY A 92 6.46 3.45 9.82
N THR A 93 7.74 3.82 9.70
CA THR A 93 8.80 3.27 10.53
C THR A 93 8.76 4.03 11.86
N GLY A 94 8.00 3.48 12.80
CA GLY A 94 8.19 3.75 14.23
C GLY A 94 9.56 3.22 14.67
N GLY A 95 10.61 3.91 14.24
CA GLY A 95 11.99 3.70 14.67
C GLY A 95 12.24 4.52 15.93
N MET A 96 12.20 3.85 17.07
CA MET A 96 12.66 4.28 18.39
C MET A 96 13.94 5.14 18.34
N ALA A 97 13.80 6.47 18.37
CA ALA A 97 14.90 7.37 18.69
C ALA A 97 15.02 7.48 20.22
N THR A 98 15.87 6.63 20.81
CA THR A 98 16.38 6.84 22.17
C THR A 98 17.72 7.56 22.09
N ALA A 99 17.68 8.87 22.23
CA ALA A 99 18.78 9.76 22.61
C ALA A 99 18.09 11.09 22.94
N GLY A 100 18.26 11.76 24.07
CA GLY A 100 19.36 11.82 25.02
C GLY A 100 19.39 13.27 25.51
N GLY A 101 19.55 13.48 26.82
CA GLY A 101 19.67 14.81 27.44
C GLY A 101 18.42 15.23 28.23
N ALA A 102 18.49 15.69 29.48
CA ALA A 102 19.61 16.13 30.28
C ALA A 102 19.36 15.74 31.75
N GLY A 103 20.19 14.85 32.27
CA GLY A 103 20.26 14.58 33.70
C GLY A 103 21.06 15.68 34.39
N ARG A 104 20.37 16.54 35.13
CA ARG A 104 20.97 17.31 36.23
C ARG A 104 21.17 16.33 37.39
N ALA A 105 22.42 15.95 37.67
CA ALA A 105 22.76 15.31 38.93
C ALA A 105 24.12 15.84 39.40
N VAL A 106 24.05 16.49 40.56
CA VAL A 106 25.16 17.03 41.33
C VAL A 106 25.67 15.93 42.28
N ALA A 107 26.98 15.98 42.51
CA ALA A 107 27.73 15.56 43.70
C ALA A 107 28.35 14.14 43.78
N THR A 108 29.61 14.21 44.27
CA THR A 108 30.36 13.24 45.09
C THR A 108 31.21 12.23 44.32
N ALA A 109 32.43 11.86 44.70
CA ALA A 109 33.60 12.47 45.36
C ALA A 109 34.68 11.36 45.35
N ARG A 110 35.95 11.72 45.17
CA ARG A 110 37.19 10.96 45.49
C ARG A 110 37.38 9.61 44.74
N GLY A 111 38.47 9.35 44.02
CA GLY A 111 39.87 9.67 44.29
C GLY A 111 40.54 8.42 44.88
N GLU A 112 41.60 7.93 44.20
CA GLU A 112 42.43 6.74 44.51
C GLU A 112 41.87 5.43 43.92
N GLY A 113 42.60 4.57 43.20
CA GLY A 113 44.00 4.51 42.80
C GLY A 113 44.19 3.18 42.03
N CYS A 114 44.95 3.22 40.94
CA CYS A 114 45.31 2.05 40.12
C CYS A 114 46.43 1.25 40.81
N PRO A 115 46.56 -0.05 40.49
CA PRO A 115 47.80 -0.48 39.83
C PRO A 115 47.58 -0.94 38.38
#